data_AF-A0A0E1W7C6-F1
#
_entry.id   AF-A0A0E1W7C6-F1
#
_cell.length_a   1.000
_cell.length_b   1.000
_cell.length_c   1.000
_cell.angle_alpha   90.00
_cell.angle_beta   90.00
_cell.angle_gamma   90.00
#
_symmetry.space_group_name_H-M   'P 1'
#
loop_
_entity.id
_entity.type
_entity.pdbx_description
1 polymer ?
#
loop_
_entity_poly.entity_id
_entity_poly.type
_entity_poly.pdbx_seq_one_letter_code
_entity_poly.pdbx_strand_id
1 'polypeptide(L)'
;MVPKAREDSCKKWETKMAGGIQKLLFIDTNIWLDFYRARNEAYLGLLPHLETLSNRIIVTHQLESEYKRNRQSVILESVSELKNKMPDKVPSIGVLATTREFGMLKRDIDNARKRIKNLQGKLISILERPAEKDQIYQVVHRIFHRDHPLVLTREERHNNARKDIRDRAYRRFMHGCPPRKRNDTSYGDAINWEWMIDCAIQANAELVIVSRDGDYGSTYDSKSYINDHLRQEFSSRVSQKRELLLYTRVSDALKHFHVAVTHAQEKAEADLVEQMALGDKFLSQSQPMQDIASIGDNAMENGLE
;
A
#
# COMPACT_ATOMS: atom_id res chain seq x y z
N MET A 1 -9.72 35.23 4.41
CA MET A 1 -11.10 35.13 3.88
C MET A 1 -11.23 33.81 3.16
N VAL A 2 -12.01 32.86 3.70
CA VAL A 2 -12.34 31.62 3.00
C VAL A 2 -13.35 31.98 1.90
N PRO A 3 -13.16 31.53 0.64
CA PRO A 3 -14.10 31.86 -0.44
C PRO A 3 -15.50 31.30 -0.14
N LYS A 4 -16.53 32.12 -0.34
CA LYS A 4 -17.97 31.82 -0.10
C LYS A 4 -18.45 30.50 -0.72
N ALA A 5 -17.82 30.04 -1.81
CA ALA A 5 -18.10 28.76 -2.47
C ALA A 5 -17.70 27.52 -1.62
N ARG A 6 -16.76 27.64 -0.68
CA ARG A 6 -16.40 26.58 0.28
C ARG A 6 -17.42 26.43 1.41
N GLU A 7 -18.16 27.47 1.72
CA GLU A 7 -19.14 27.49 2.82
C GLU A 7 -20.40 26.69 2.45
N ASP A 8 -20.84 26.79 1.19
CA ASP A 8 -22.03 26.09 0.70
C ASP A 8 -21.81 24.59 0.42
N SER A 9 -20.56 24.19 0.15
CA SER A 9 -20.17 22.78 -0.02
C SER A 9 -19.98 22.04 1.31
N CYS A 10 -19.58 22.76 2.37
CA CYS A 10 -19.39 22.24 3.73
C CYS A 10 -20.72 21.74 4.36
N LYS A 11 -21.85 22.38 4.03
CA LYS A 11 -23.18 22.00 4.57
C LYS A 11 -23.72 20.65 4.09
N LYS A 12 -23.08 20.02 3.09
CA LYS A 12 -23.58 18.78 2.47
C LYS A 12 -23.12 17.50 3.17
N TRP A 13 -22.17 17.59 4.12
CA TRP A 13 -21.53 16.43 4.76
C TRP A 13 -22.02 16.17 6.19
N GLU A 14 -22.99 16.96 6.68
CA GLU A 14 -23.59 16.80 8.01
C GLU A 14 -24.51 15.57 8.08
N THR A 15 -23.91 14.38 8.06
CA THR A 15 -24.53 13.23 8.76
C THR A 15 -24.15 13.37 10.22
N LYS A 16 -25.07 13.90 11.03
CA LYS A 16 -24.95 13.97 12.50
C LYS A 16 -24.60 12.60 13.06
N MET A 17 -23.34 12.41 13.44
CA MET A 17 -22.94 11.40 14.42
C MET A 17 -22.82 12.13 15.76
N ALA A 18 -23.63 11.72 16.73
CA ALA A 18 -23.72 12.37 18.03
C ALA A 18 -22.37 12.35 18.77
N GLY A 19 -21.91 13.53 19.22
CA GLY A 19 -20.98 13.72 20.35
C GLY A 19 -19.49 13.42 20.18
N GLY A 20 -19.07 12.68 19.15
CA GLY A 20 -17.65 12.28 18.97
C GLY A 20 -16.86 13.13 17.96
N ILE A 21 -15.54 13.25 18.17
CA ILE A 21 -14.63 13.75 17.14
C ILE A 21 -14.63 12.76 15.96
N GLN A 22 -14.92 13.24 14.74
CA GLN A 22 -14.85 12.39 13.55
C GLN A 22 -13.39 12.05 13.22
N LYS A 23 -13.16 10.82 12.77
CA LYS A 23 -11.85 10.31 12.37
C LYS A 23 -11.93 9.79 10.95
N LEU A 24 -10.99 10.20 10.10
CA LEU A 24 -10.83 9.71 8.73
C LEU A 24 -9.58 8.82 8.64
N LEU A 25 -9.61 7.87 7.73
CA LEU A 25 -8.56 6.87 7.54
C LEU A 25 -8.03 6.97 6.11
N PHE A 26 -6.72 7.14 5.95
CA PHE A 26 -6.05 6.92 4.68
C PHE A 26 -5.14 5.70 4.80
N ILE A 27 -5.20 4.81 3.81
CA ILE A 27 -4.40 3.60 3.76
C ILE A 27 -3.59 3.66 2.48
N ASP A 28 -2.28 3.63 2.64
CA ASP A 28 -1.31 3.68 1.57
C ASP A 28 -1.41 2.45 0.64
N THR A 29 -1.01 2.62 -0.63
CA THR A 29 -1.13 1.60 -1.69
C THR A 29 -0.49 0.29 -1.28
N ASN A 30 0.72 0.35 -0.70
CA ASN A 30 1.49 -0.83 -0.34
C ASN A 30 0.77 -1.73 0.68
N ILE A 31 -0.03 -1.13 1.56
CA ILE A 31 -0.84 -1.85 2.56
C ILE A 31 -1.96 -2.65 1.89
N TRP A 32 -2.60 -2.10 0.84
CA TRP A 32 -3.60 -2.83 0.06
C TRP A 32 -2.99 -4.01 -0.71
N LEU A 33 -1.76 -3.86 -1.19
CA LEU A 33 -1.05 -4.91 -1.92
C LEU A 33 -0.61 -6.07 -1.01
N ASP A 34 -0.45 -5.82 0.29
CA ASP A 34 -0.09 -6.87 1.25
C ASP A 34 -1.11 -7.99 1.36
N PHE A 35 -2.38 -7.71 1.09
CA PHE A 35 -3.40 -8.76 1.07
C PHE A 35 -3.08 -9.84 0.03
N TYR A 36 -2.32 -9.53 -1.02
CA TYR A 36 -1.81 -10.51 -1.98
C TYR A 36 -0.50 -11.18 -1.55
N ARG A 37 0.27 -10.54 -0.67
CA ARG A 37 1.56 -11.05 -0.14
C ARG A 37 1.37 -11.93 1.10
N ALA A 38 0.23 -11.78 1.77
CA ALA A 38 -0.08 -12.48 2.99
C ALA A 38 -0.05 -14.00 2.79
N ARG A 39 0.75 -14.67 3.63
CA ARG A 39 0.90 -16.14 3.65
C ARG A 39 -0.03 -16.83 4.64
N ASN A 40 -0.87 -16.05 5.31
CA ASN A 40 -1.78 -16.50 6.36
C ASN A 40 -3.17 -15.89 6.13
N GLU A 41 -4.20 -16.74 6.14
CA GLU A 41 -5.61 -16.36 6.00
C GLU A 41 -6.07 -15.41 7.12
N ALA A 42 -5.44 -15.44 8.29
CA ALA A 42 -5.76 -14.52 9.37
C ALA A 42 -5.54 -13.05 8.97
N TYR A 43 -4.50 -12.73 8.19
CA TYR A 43 -4.30 -11.36 7.69
C TYR A 43 -5.41 -10.94 6.72
N LEU A 44 -5.87 -11.86 5.85
CA LEU A 44 -7.02 -11.61 4.97
C LEU A 44 -8.29 -11.27 5.76
N GLY A 45 -8.41 -11.78 6.99
CA GLY A 45 -9.50 -11.44 7.91
C GLY A 45 -9.55 -9.96 8.34
N LEU A 46 -8.53 -9.16 8.09
CA LEU A 46 -8.56 -7.70 8.30
C LEU A 46 -9.34 -6.97 7.20
N LEU A 47 -9.50 -7.57 6.02
CA LEU A 47 -10.12 -6.93 4.88
C LEU A 47 -11.62 -6.62 5.08
N PRO A 48 -12.44 -7.54 5.65
CA PRO A 48 -13.82 -7.22 6.00
C PRO A 48 -13.92 -6.09 7.04
N HIS A 49 -12.99 -6.02 8.00
CA HIS A 49 -12.96 -4.95 9.00
C HIS A 49 -12.75 -3.58 8.34
N LEU A 50 -11.85 -3.49 7.36
CA LEU A 50 -11.68 -2.27 6.55
C LEU A 50 -12.94 -1.90 5.76
N GLU A 51 -13.66 -2.89 5.24
CA GLU A 51 -14.93 -2.67 4.54
C GLU A 51 -15.99 -2.05 5.46
N THR A 52 -16.05 -2.45 6.75
CA THR A 52 -16.94 -1.80 7.74
C THR A 52 -16.61 -0.33 7.97
N LEU A 53 -15.34 0.05 7.79
CA LEU A 53 -14.87 1.43 7.89
C LEU A 53 -14.92 2.18 6.56
N SER A 54 -15.50 1.62 5.50
CA SER A 54 -15.52 2.21 4.16
C SER A 54 -15.90 3.69 4.17
N ASN A 55 -16.96 4.11 4.89
CA ASN A 55 -17.38 5.52 4.99
C ASN A 55 -16.40 6.46 5.73
N ARG A 56 -15.30 5.94 6.27
CA ARG A 56 -14.19 6.72 6.87
C ARG A 56 -12.92 6.70 6.00
N ILE A 57 -12.84 5.83 5.00
CA ILE A 57 -11.62 5.63 4.20
C ILE A 57 -11.51 6.65 3.08
N ILE A 58 -10.49 7.50 3.10
CA ILE A 58 -10.17 8.43 2.02
C ILE A 58 -9.58 7.66 0.84
N VAL A 59 -10.08 7.92 -0.37
CA VAL A 59 -9.60 7.29 -1.61
C VAL A 59 -9.34 8.34 -2.66
N THR A 60 -8.23 8.20 -3.38
CA THR A 60 -7.94 8.99 -4.58
C THR A 60 -7.80 8.08 -5.80
N HIS A 61 -8.00 8.66 -6.97
CA HIS A 61 -7.64 8.02 -8.23
C HIS A 61 -6.15 7.69 -8.33
N GLN A 62 -5.28 8.40 -7.60
CA GLN A 62 -3.84 8.13 -7.60
C GLN A 62 -3.55 6.83 -6.87
N LEU A 63 -4.09 6.67 -5.65
CA LEU A 63 -4.09 5.43 -4.87
C LEU A 63 -4.62 4.25 -5.70
N GLU A 64 -5.78 4.44 -6.34
CA GLU A 64 -6.37 3.41 -7.21
C GLU A 64 -5.46 3.03 -8.39
N SER A 65 -4.84 4.02 -9.04
CA SER A 65 -3.96 3.78 -10.19
C SER A 65 -2.73 2.99 -9.80
N GLU A 66 -2.13 3.35 -8.67
CA GLU A 66 -0.95 2.69 -8.15
C GLU A 66 -1.26 1.26 -7.73
N TYR A 67 -2.39 1.05 -7.03
CA TYR A 67 -2.89 -0.28 -6.69
C TYR A 67 -3.06 -1.14 -7.93
N LYS A 68 -3.78 -0.65 -8.95
CA LYS A 68 -4.02 -1.41 -10.20
C LYS A 68 -2.73 -1.73 -10.95
N ARG A 69 -1.78 -0.78 -11.01
CA ARG A 69 -0.48 -0.94 -11.68
C ARG A 69 0.38 -2.01 -10.99
N ASN A 70 0.47 -1.95 -9.66
CA ASN A 70 1.35 -2.81 -8.89
C ASN A 70 0.72 -4.17 -8.56
N ARG A 71 -0.61 -4.29 -8.56
CA ARG A 71 -1.31 -5.55 -8.28
C ARG A 71 -0.85 -6.70 -9.19
N GLN A 72 -0.68 -6.43 -10.48
CA GLN A 72 -0.28 -7.47 -11.43
C GLN A 72 1.10 -8.04 -11.10
N SER A 73 2.08 -7.20 -10.77
CA SER A 73 3.43 -7.66 -10.43
C SER A 73 3.43 -8.50 -9.16
N VAL A 74 2.73 -8.05 -8.11
CA VAL A 74 2.64 -8.80 -6.83
C VAL A 74 2.03 -10.19 -7.01
N ILE A 75 0.99 -10.33 -7.84
CA ILE A 75 0.40 -11.65 -8.12
C ILE A 75 1.37 -12.53 -8.93
N LEU A 76 2.08 -11.97 -9.91
CA LEU A 76 3.04 -12.71 -10.71
C LEU A 76 4.26 -13.15 -9.89
N GLU A 77 4.69 -12.36 -8.91
CA GLU A 77 5.69 -12.75 -7.92
C GLU A 77 5.23 -14.00 -7.15
N SER A 78 3.99 -14.02 -6.67
CA SER A 78 3.41 -15.21 -6.00
C SER A 78 3.34 -16.44 -6.91
N VAL A 79 3.02 -16.27 -8.20
CA VAL A 79 3.06 -17.36 -9.19
C VAL A 79 4.47 -17.90 -9.36
N SER A 80 5.46 -17.01 -9.39
CA SER A 80 6.89 -17.35 -9.49
C SER A 80 7.37 -18.08 -8.22
N GLU A 81 6.98 -17.63 -7.03
CA GLU A 81 7.33 -18.28 -5.77
C GLU A 81 6.81 -19.74 -5.74
N LEU A 82 5.56 -19.96 -6.16
CA LEU A 82 5.00 -21.31 -6.30
C LEU A 82 5.76 -22.17 -7.31
N LYS A 83 6.26 -21.56 -8.40
CA LYS A 83 7.07 -22.26 -9.40
C LYS A 83 8.40 -22.70 -8.80
N ASN A 84 9.04 -21.82 -8.04
CA ASN A 84 10.34 -22.08 -7.42
C ASN A 84 10.26 -23.12 -6.30
N LYS A 85 9.11 -23.24 -5.63
CA LYS A 85 8.84 -24.29 -4.63
C LYS A 85 8.32 -25.60 -5.21
N MET A 86 8.33 -25.76 -6.55
CA MET A 86 7.89 -27.00 -7.17
C MET A 86 8.88 -28.13 -6.86
N PRO A 87 8.42 -29.28 -6.29
CA PRO A 87 9.32 -30.39 -5.99
C PRO A 87 9.98 -30.95 -7.24
N ASP A 88 11.27 -31.22 -7.15
CA ASP A 88 12.01 -31.91 -8.19
C ASP A 88 11.48 -33.32 -8.41
N LYS A 89 11.63 -33.82 -9.65
CA LYS A 89 11.28 -35.21 -9.94
C LYS A 89 12.28 -36.12 -9.22
N VAL A 90 11.79 -37.20 -8.62
CA VAL A 90 12.69 -38.22 -8.07
C VAL A 90 13.50 -38.85 -9.21
N PRO A 91 14.85 -38.83 -9.15
CA PRO A 91 15.68 -39.51 -10.13
C PRO A 91 15.45 -41.03 -10.04
N SER A 92 15.37 -41.69 -11.20
CA SER A 92 15.17 -43.14 -11.25
C SER A 92 16.45 -43.85 -10.83
N ILE A 93 16.45 -44.45 -9.63
CA ILE A 93 17.56 -45.28 -9.14
C ILE A 93 17.23 -46.73 -9.47
N GLY A 94 18.00 -47.37 -10.36
CA GLY A 94 17.69 -48.69 -10.91
C GLY A 94 17.44 -49.78 -9.86
N VAL A 95 18.21 -49.79 -8.77
CA VAL A 95 18.07 -50.76 -7.66
C VAL A 95 16.74 -50.61 -6.92
N LEU A 96 16.17 -49.40 -6.90
CA LEU A 96 14.94 -49.09 -6.18
C LEU A 96 13.75 -48.90 -7.12
N ALA A 97 13.95 -48.89 -8.44
CA ALA A 97 12.92 -48.54 -9.41
C ALA A 97 11.72 -49.49 -9.42
N THR A 98 11.92 -50.74 -8.99
CA THR A 98 10.89 -51.78 -8.90
C THR A 98 10.22 -51.84 -7.52
N THR A 99 10.69 -51.09 -6.53
CA THR A 99 10.11 -51.13 -5.18
C THR A 99 8.79 -50.37 -5.14
N ARG A 100 7.88 -50.84 -4.28
CA ARG A 100 6.56 -50.24 -4.11
C ARG A 100 6.69 -48.82 -3.55
N GLU A 101 7.62 -48.63 -2.62
CA GLU A 101 7.92 -47.39 -1.93
C GLU A 101 8.36 -46.30 -2.91
N PHE A 102 9.25 -46.65 -3.84
CA PHE A 102 9.71 -45.72 -4.88
C PHE A 102 8.56 -45.30 -5.81
N GLY A 103 7.72 -46.26 -6.20
CA GLY A 103 6.51 -46.00 -6.99
C GLY A 103 5.47 -45.15 -6.25
N MET A 104 5.38 -45.23 -4.92
CA MET A 104 4.53 -44.35 -4.11
C MET A 104 5.09 -42.93 -4.05
N LEU A 105 6.38 -42.77 -3.73
CA LEU A 105 7.04 -41.47 -3.67
C LEU A 105 6.93 -40.68 -4.98
N LYS A 106 7.15 -41.34 -6.12
CA LYS A 106 7.00 -40.73 -7.45
C LYS A 106 5.58 -40.17 -7.66
N ARG A 107 4.55 -40.95 -7.30
CA ARG A 107 3.15 -40.53 -7.40
C ARG A 107 2.84 -39.34 -6.50
N ASP A 108 3.36 -39.33 -5.27
CA ASP A 108 3.14 -38.23 -4.34
C ASP A 108 3.76 -36.92 -4.84
N ILE A 109 4.97 -36.99 -5.42
CA ILE A 109 5.59 -35.82 -6.06
C ILE A 109 4.80 -35.37 -7.28
N ASP A 110 4.38 -36.27 -8.17
CA ASP A 110 3.59 -35.90 -9.34
C ASP A 110 2.25 -35.26 -8.93
N ASN A 111 1.61 -35.77 -7.88
CA ASN A 111 0.41 -35.20 -7.29
C ASN A 111 0.66 -33.81 -6.70
N ALA A 112 1.75 -33.62 -5.95
CA ALA A 112 2.14 -32.32 -5.40
C ALA A 112 2.38 -31.30 -6.52
N ARG A 113 3.13 -31.67 -7.56
CA ARG A 113 3.37 -30.81 -8.75
C ARG A 113 2.07 -30.43 -9.45
N LYS A 114 1.13 -31.38 -9.62
CA LYS A 114 -0.20 -31.10 -10.20
C LYS A 114 -0.99 -30.10 -9.35
N ARG A 115 -0.99 -30.27 -8.02
CA ARG A 115 -1.65 -29.34 -7.10
C ARG A 115 -1.06 -27.93 -7.17
N ILE A 116 0.27 -27.80 -7.21
CA ILE A 116 0.95 -26.50 -7.37
C ILE A 116 0.56 -25.83 -8.71
N LYS A 117 0.57 -26.57 -9.82
CA LYS A 117 0.12 -26.05 -11.12
C LYS A 117 -1.34 -25.57 -11.09
N ASN A 118 -2.22 -26.30 -10.40
CA ASN A 118 -3.60 -25.88 -10.25
C ASN A 118 -3.73 -24.57 -9.45
N LEU A 119 -2.93 -24.39 -8.39
CA LEU A 119 -2.88 -23.14 -7.63
C LEU A 119 -2.37 -21.97 -8.48
N GLN A 120 -1.31 -22.19 -9.28
CA GLN A 120 -0.84 -21.20 -10.24
C GLN A 120 -1.93 -20.82 -11.24
N GLY A 121 -2.67 -21.81 -11.77
CA GLY A 121 -3.81 -21.57 -12.65
C GLY A 121 -4.91 -20.72 -11.99
N LYS A 122 -5.19 -20.92 -10.69
CA LYS A 122 -6.13 -20.07 -9.95
C LYS A 122 -5.64 -18.62 -9.85
N LEU A 123 -4.37 -18.39 -9.52
CA LEU A 123 -3.78 -17.05 -9.46
C LEU A 123 -3.79 -16.35 -10.83
N ILE A 124 -3.48 -17.07 -11.91
CA ILE A 124 -3.58 -16.54 -13.27
C ILE A 124 -5.03 -16.17 -13.60
N SER A 125 -5.99 -16.99 -13.22
CA SER A 125 -7.41 -16.70 -13.47
C SER A 125 -7.91 -15.44 -12.73
N ILE A 126 -7.31 -15.12 -11.59
CA ILE A 126 -7.53 -13.88 -10.81
C ILE A 126 -6.98 -12.65 -11.57
N LEU A 127 -5.92 -12.80 -12.36
CA LEU A 127 -5.43 -11.73 -13.23
C LEU A 127 -6.38 -11.48 -14.41
N GLU A 128 -6.92 -12.55 -15.00
CA GLU A 128 -7.81 -12.48 -16.16
C GLU A 128 -9.19 -11.88 -15.81
N ARG A 129 -9.79 -12.32 -14.70
CA ARG A 129 -11.16 -11.94 -14.30
C ARG A 129 -11.20 -11.47 -12.83
N PRO A 130 -10.56 -10.33 -12.51
CA PRO A 130 -10.44 -9.85 -11.13
C PRO A 130 -11.79 -9.58 -10.46
N ALA A 131 -12.75 -8.99 -11.19
CA ALA A 131 -14.07 -8.68 -10.64
C ALA A 131 -14.86 -9.92 -10.19
N GLU A 132 -14.53 -11.10 -10.71
CA GLU A 132 -15.28 -12.34 -10.44
C GLU A 132 -14.51 -13.30 -9.53
N LYS A 133 -13.19 -13.40 -9.71
CA LYS A 133 -12.37 -14.45 -9.10
C LYS A 133 -11.49 -13.96 -7.96
N ASP A 134 -11.36 -12.64 -7.78
CA ASP A 134 -10.48 -12.04 -6.80
C ASP A 134 -11.26 -11.34 -5.69
N GLN A 135 -11.33 -12.00 -4.54
CA GLN A 135 -12.01 -11.47 -3.36
C GLN A 135 -11.38 -10.17 -2.84
N ILE A 136 -10.05 -10.02 -2.95
CA ILE A 136 -9.35 -8.82 -2.51
C ILE A 136 -9.74 -7.66 -3.42
N TYR A 137 -9.65 -7.87 -4.73
CA TYR A 137 -10.05 -6.87 -5.72
C TYR A 137 -11.51 -6.46 -5.55
N GLN A 138 -12.41 -7.39 -5.30
CA GLN A 138 -13.83 -7.10 -5.10
C GLN A 138 -14.07 -6.16 -3.91
N VAL A 139 -13.45 -6.41 -2.75
CA VAL A 139 -13.57 -5.52 -1.59
C VAL A 139 -12.95 -4.15 -1.86
N VAL A 140 -11.72 -4.12 -2.38
CA VAL A 140 -11.03 -2.86 -2.70
C VAL A 140 -11.83 -2.05 -3.71
N HIS A 141 -12.39 -2.71 -4.73
CA HIS A 141 -13.24 -2.05 -5.73
C HIS A 141 -14.48 -1.42 -5.10
N ARG A 142 -15.18 -2.13 -4.20
CA ARG A 142 -16.34 -1.57 -3.47
C ARG A 142 -15.95 -0.37 -2.61
N ILE A 143 -14.82 -0.41 -1.92
CA ILE A 143 -14.32 0.72 -1.12
C ILE A 143 -13.94 1.90 -2.02
N PHE A 144 -13.26 1.64 -3.15
CA PHE A 144 -12.70 2.70 -4.00
C PHE A 144 -13.71 3.37 -4.93
N HIS A 145 -14.82 2.70 -5.25
CA HIS A 145 -15.84 3.21 -6.18
C HIS A 145 -17.18 3.49 -5.50
N ARG A 146 -17.23 3.51 -4.17
CA ARG A 146 -18.45 3.89 -3.45
C ARG A 146 -18.80 5.35 -3.74
N ASP A 147 -20.09 5.62 -3.78
CA ASP A 147 -20.58 6.99 -3.87
C ASP A 147 -20.48 7.67 -2.51
N HIS A 148 -19.32 8.29 -2.23
CA HIS A 148 -19.05 8.93 -0.96
C HIS A 148 -18.14 10.15 -1.11
N PRO A 149 -18.34 11.23 -0.34
CA PRO A 149 -17.55 12.46 -0.50
C PRO A 149 -16.05 12.36 -0.20
N LEU A 150 -15.60 11.25 0.37
CA LEU A 150 -14.18 10.98 0.66
C LEU A 150 -13.43 10.35 -0.53
N VAL A 151 -14.16 10.06 -1.62
CA VAL A 151 -13.62 9.35 -2.79
C VAL A 151 -13.44 10.33 -3.95
N LEU A 152 -12.21 10.49 -4.41
CA LEU A 152 -11.85 11.32 -5.56
C LEU A 152 -11.49 10.45 -6.76
N THR A 153 -12.49 10.06 -7.55
CA THR A 153 -12.32 9.21 -8.76
C THR A 153 -11.94 10.02 -10.01
N ARG A 154 -11.83 9.36 -11.17
CA ARG A 154 -11.66 9.99 -12.51
C ARG A 154 -12.96 10.41 -13.18
N GLU A 155 -14.10 10.26 -12.50
CA GLU A 155 -15.40 10.61 -13.06
C GLU A 155 -15.56 12.13 -13.24
N GLU A 156 -16.37 12.51 -14.23
CA GLU A 156 -16.60 13.91 -14.63
C GLU A 156 -17.02 14.80 -13.45
N ARG A 157 -17.86 14.27 -12.54
CA ARG A 157 -18.30 14.98 -11.33
C ARG A 157 -17.16 15.43 -10.41
N HIS A 158 -15.99 14.80 -10.50
CA HIS A 158 -14.82 15.13 -9.71
C HIS A 158 -13.82 16.02 -10.46
N ASN A 159 -14.04 16.39 -11.72
CA ASN A 159 -13.04 17.10 -12.54
C ASN A 159 -12.54 18.41 -11.92
N ASN A 160 -13.42 19.24 -11.39
CA ASN A 160 -13.03 20.50 -10.76
C ASN A 160 -12.17 20.25 -9.51
N ALA A 161 -12.63 19.38 -8.60
CA ALA A 161 -11.88 19.02 -7.41
C ALA A 161 -10.51 18.40 -7.76
N ARG A 162 -10.47 17.51 -8.76
CA ARG A 162 -9.22 16.90 -9.25
C ARG A 162 -8.24 17.94 -9.77
N LYS A 163 -8.71 18.93 -10.54
CA LYS A 163 -7.87 19.99 -11.08
C LYS A 163 -7.25 20.81 -9.94
N ASP A 164 -8.08 21.25 -9.00
CA ASP A 164 -7.63 22.05 -7.85
C ASP A 164 -6.62 21.29 -6.98
N ILE A 165 -6.88 20.00 -6.73
CA ILE A 165 -5.98 19.11 -5.98
C ILE A 165 -4.65 18.92 -6.72
N ARG A 166 -4.70 18.67 -8.04
CA ARG A 166 -3.51 18.47 -8.85
C ARG A 166 -2.64 19.73 -8.89
N ASP A 167 -3.23 20.91 -9.00
CA ASP A 167 -2.50 22.17 -9.06
C ASP A 167 -1.82 22.50 -7.71
N ARG A 168 -2.43 22.11 -6.58
CA ARG A 168 -1.79 22.21 -5.25
C ARG A 168 -0.68 21.16 -5.07
N ALA A 169 -0.94 19.91 -5.46
CA ALA A 169 0.02 18.82 -5.38
C ALA A 169 1.26 19.10 -6.24
N TYR A 170 1.07 19.64 -7.45
CA TYR A 170 2.15 20.04 -8.33
C TYR A 170 3.02 21.14 -7.71
N ARG A 171 2.40 22.20 -7.15
CA ARG A 171 3.15 23.24 -6.44
C ARG A 171 3.92 22.68 -5.24
N ARG A 172 3.29 21.84 -4.42
CA ARG A 172 3.94 21.13 -3.30
C ARG A 172 5.20 20.40 -3.76
N PHE A 173 5.08 19.63 -4.85
CA PHE A 173 6.19 18.86 -5.40
C PHE A 173 7.33 19.77 -5.88
N MET A 174 7.02 20.82 -6.64
CA MET A 174 7.99 21.79 -7.15
C MET A 174 8.73 22.54 -6.03
N HIS A 175 8.05 22.83 -4.92
CA HIS A 175 8.66 23.46 -3.74
C HIS A 175 9.41 22.47 -2.84
N GLY A 176 9.37 21.18 -3.15
CA GLY A 176 10.01 20.14 -2.35
C GLY A 176 9.40 19.91 -0.97
N CYS A 177 8.13 20.26 -0.80
CA CYS A 177 7.40 19.98 0.42
C CYS A 177 7.03 18.49 0.52
N PRO A 178 7.08 17.87 1.71
CA PRO A 178 6.64 16.48 1.92
C PRO A 178 5.12 16.34 1.69
N PRO A 179 4.53 15.13 1.51
CA PRO A 179 5.21 13.85 1.39
C PRO A 179 5.91 13.73 0.04
N ARG A 180 7.21 13.39 0.07
CA ARG A 180 8.03 13.06 -1.09
C ARG A 180 9.39 12.50 -0.65
N LYS A 181 10.03 11.74 -1.52
CA LYS A 181 11.45 11.36 -1.40
C LYS A 181 12.35 12.37 -2.11
N ARG A 182 13.64 12.42 -1.73
CA ARG A 182 14.64 13.36 -2.30
C ARG A 182 14.78 13.22 -3.82
N ASN A 183 14.71 11.99 -4.33
CA ASN A 183 14.88 11.65 -5.75
C ASN A 183 13.55 11.27 -6.41
N ASP A 184 12.42 11.64 -5.81
CA ASP A 184 11.11 11.30 -6.34
C ASP A 184 10.84 12.03 -7.65
N THR A 185 10.43 11.27 -8.66
CA THR A 185 10.00 11.79 -9.97
C THR A 185 8.48 11.86 -10.08
N SER A 186 7.77 11.33 -9.07
CA SER A 186 6.32 11.33 -9.00
C SER A 186 5.84 12.28 -7.90
N TYR A 187 4.64 12.83 -8.09
CA TYR A 187 3.96 13.66 -7.09
C TYR A 187 2.65 12.99 -6.61
N GLY A 188 2.63 11.66 -6.65
CA GLY A 188 1.45 10.87 -6.30
C GLY A 188 1.03 11.08 -4.85
N ASP A 189 1.98 11.02 -3.92
CA ASP A 189 1.71 11.27 -2.50
C ASP A 189 1.29 12.71 -2.21
N ALA A 190 1.77 13.67 -3.01
CA ALA A 190 1.30 15.05 -2.93
C ALA A 190 -0.20 15.15 -3.28
N ILE A 191 -0.69 14.38 -4.26
CA ILE A 191 -2.13 14.31 -4.59
C ILE A 191 -2.91 13.69 -3.43
N ASN A 192 -2.42 12.57 -2.88
CA ASN A 192 -3.04 11.89 -1.74
C ASN A 192 -3.16 12.85 -0.55
N TRP A 193 -2.07 13.54 -0.21
CA TRP A 193 -2.03 14.49 0.89
C TRP A 193 -2.98 15.67 0.71
N GLU A 194 -2.97 16.33 -0.44
CA GLU A 194 -3.87 17.47 -0.68
C GLU A 194 -5.35 17.07 -0.59
N TRP A 195 -5.69 15.83 -1.00
CA TRP A 195 -7.06 15.32 -0.85
C TRP A 195 -7.38 14.94 0.59
N MET A 196 -6.44 14.34 1.32
CA MET A 196 -6.61 14.07 2.75
C MET A 196 -6.91 15.33 3.54
N ILE A 197 -6.17 16.42 3.27
CA ILE A 197 -6.41 17.72 3.90
C ILE A 197 -7.79 18.27 3.54
N ASP A 198 -8.19 18.25 2.27
CA ASP A 198 -9.51 18.74 1.87
C ASP A 198 -10.64 17.93 2.53
N CYS A 199 -10.49 16.61 2.66
CA CYS A 199 -11.46 15.77 3.38
C CYS A 199 -11.52 16.12 4.87
N ALA A 200 -10.37 16.27 5.53
CA ALA A 200 -10.29 16.58 6.96
C ALA A 200 -10.88 17.97 7.28
N ILE A 201 -10.67 18.96 6.41
CA ILE A 201 -11.30 20.29 6.51
C ILE A 201 -12.82 20.16 6.41
N GLN A 202 -13.31 19.49 5.36
CA GLN A 202 -14.76 19.39 5.10
C GLN A 202 -15.50 18.61 6.18
N ALA A 203 -14.89 17.55 6.72
CA ALA A 203 -15.48 16.75 7.79
C ALA A 203 -15.19 17.29 9.21
N ASN A 204 -14.36 18.34 9.34
CA ASN A 204 -13.80 18.81 10.61
C ASN A 204 -13.31 17.62 11.47
N ALA A 205 -12.45 16.79 10.88
CA ALA A 205 -12.09 15.47 11.39
C ALA A 205 -10.58 15.34 11.68
N GLU A 206 -10.25 14.37 12.53
CA GLU A 206 -8.90 13.85 12.70
C GLU A 206 -8.52 12.98 11.50
N LEU A 207 -7.23 12.83 11.28
CA LEU A 207 -6.69 12.03 10.19
C LEU A 207 -5.76 10.94 10.71
N VAL A 208 -6.09 9.70 10.38
CA VAL A 208 -5.27 8.52 10.64
C VAL A 208 -4.69 8.03 9.32
N ILE A 209 -3.37 7.92 9.25
CA ILE A 209 -2.65 7.41 8.08
C ILE A 209 -2.07 6.04 8.44
N VAL A 210 -2.27 5.07 7.56
CA VAL A 210 -1.58 3.77 7.63
C VAL A 210 -0.62 3.69 6.46
N SER A 211 0.67 3.76 6.76
CA SER A 211 1.76 3.61 5.78
C SER A 211 2.99 3.05 6.50
N ARG A 212 3.79 2.28 5.76
CA ARG A 212 5.10 1.81 6.23
C ARG A 212 6.26 2.52 5.56
N ASP A 213 5.97 3.33 4.55
CA ASP A 213 6.99 4.08 3.81
C ASP A 213 7.29 5.39 4.53
N GLY A 214 8.50 5.90 4.32
CA GLY A 214 8.98 7.12 4.98
C GLY A 214 8.34 8.43 4.50
N ASP A 215 7.33 8.36 3.62
CA ASP A 215 6.77 9.52 2.93
C ASP A 215 5.96 10.44 3.85
N TYR A 216 5.25 9.85 4.82
CA TYR A 216 4.40 10.59 5.77
C TYR A 216 5.06 10.80 7.13
N GLY A 217 6.22 10.17 7.38
CA GLY A 217 6.86 10.21 8.68
C GLY A 217 8.00 9.20 8.81
N SER A 218 8.39 8.93 10.05
CA SER A 218 9.46 7.99 10.37
C SER A 218 9.04 7.08 11.52
N THR A 219 9.51 5.84 11.49
CA THR A 219 9.25 4.88 12.56
C THR A 219 10.55 4.57 13.29
N TYR A 220 10.53 4.67 14.62
CA TYR A 220 11.65 4.35 15.49
C TYR A 220 11.14 3.57 16.70
N ASP A 221 11.78 2.45 17.01
CA ASP A 221 11.46 1.57 18.13
C ASP A 221 9.95 1.27 18.25
N SER A 222 9.37 0.76 17.17
CA SER A 222 7.94 0.41 17.06
C SER A 222 6.95 1.58 17.20
N LYS A 223 7.42 2.82 17.27
CA LYS A 223 6.60 4.02 17.31
C LYS A 223 6.77 4.85 16.05
N SER A 224 5.64 5.23 15.45
CA SER A 224 5.62 6.06 14.24
C SER A 224 5.38 7.53 14.59
N TYR A 225 6.14 8.38 13.94
CA TYR A 225 6.13 9.83 14.11
C TYR A 225 5.83 10.46 12.76
N ILE A 226 4.72 11.21 12.69
CA ILE A 226 4.40 12.04 11.53
C ILE A 226 5.50 13.09 11.32
N ASN A 227 5.84 13.34 10.07
CA ASN A 227 6.75 14.42 9.67
C ASN A 227 6.30 15.79 10.22
N ASP A 228 7.21 16.55 10.83
CA ASP A 228 6.87 17.80 11.52
C ASP A 228 6.24 18.86 10.60
N HIS A 229 6.67 18.94 9.35
CA HIS A 229 6.06 19.86 8.37
C HIS A 229 4.62 19.46 8.06
N LEU A 230 4.35 18.16 7.89
CA LEU A 230 2.99 17.65 7.69
C LEU A 230 2.10 17.89 8.92
N ARG A 231 2.64 17.70 10.12
CA ARG A 231 1.95 17.97 11.39
C ARG A 231 1.57 19.45 11.53
N GLN A 232 2.52 20.34 11.32
CA GLN A 232 2.29 21.79 11.39
C GLN A 232 1.28 22.23 10.32
N GLU A 233 1.42 21.73 9.10
CA GLU A 233 0.50 22.04 8.02
C GLU A 233 -0.92 21.57 8.33
N PHE A 234 -1.10 20.33 8.78
CA PHE A 234 -2.41 19.81 9.19
C PHE A 234 -3.03 20.68 10.29
N SER A 235 -2.26 21.01 11.34
CA SER A 235 -2.74 21.86 12.43
C SER A 235 -3.17 23.25 11.97
N SER A 236 -2.49 23.83 10.98
CA SER A 236 -2.77 25.18 10.47
C SER A 236 -3.93 25.22 9.46
N ARG A 237 -4.05 24.19 8.61
CA ARG A 237 -5.10 24.13 7.57
C ARG A 237 -6.40 23.53 8.09
N VAL A 238 -6.32 22.56 9.00
CA VAL A 238 -7.49 21.83 9.53
C VAL A 238 -7.90 22.40 10.88
N SER A 239 -7.09 22.19 11.93
CA SER A 239 -7.36 22.69 13.28
C SER A 239 -6.23 22.32 14.25
N GLN A 240 -5.93 23.19 15.21
CA GLN A 240 -5.02 22.91 16.33
C GLN A 240 -5.56 21.86 17.31
N LYS A 241 -6.86 21.54 17.26
CA LYS A 241 -7.52 20.57 18.15
C LYS A 241 -7.68 19.19 17.53
N ARG A 242 -7.35 19.01 16.24
CA ARG A 242 -7.49 17.74 15.53
C ARG A 242 -6.14 17.04 15.47
N GLU A 243 -6.14 15.76 15.76
CA GLU A 243 -4.95 14.93 15.68
C GLU A 243 -4.67 14.41 14.27
N LEU A 244 -3.38 14.26 13.99
CA LEU A 244 -2.82 13.58 12.84
C LEU A 244 -1.96 12.42 13.34
N LEU A 245 -2.34 11.20 13.00
CA LEU A 245 -1.76 9.96 13.51
C LEU A 245 -1.18 9.12 12.37
N LEU A 246 -0.04 8.46 12.61
CA LEU A 246 0.58 7.51 11.70
C LEU A 246 0.66 6.15 12.39
N TYR A 247 0.19 5.12 11.68
CA TYR A 247 0.37 3.72 12.04
C TYR A 247 1.08 2.98 10.92
N THR A 248 1.87 1.98 11.27
CA THR A 248 2.50 1.05 10.31
C THR A 248 1.66 -0.20 10.05
N ARG A 249 0.63 -0.42 10.87
CA ARG A 249 -0.20 -1.63 10.90
C ARG A 249 -1.68 -1.26 10.83
N VAL A 250 -2.40 -1.98 9.99
CA VAL A 250 -3.86 -1.92 9.85
C VAL A 250 -4.53 -2.34 11.16
N SER A 251 -4.04 -3.37 11.84
CA SER A 251 -4.61 -3.82 13.12
C SER A 251 -4.60 -2.72 14.19
N ASP A 252 -3.51 -1.96 14.30
CA ASP A 252 -3.40 -0.87 15.27
C ASP A 252 -4.33 0.30 14.92
N ALA A 253 -4.46 0.63 13.63
CA ALA A 253 -5.44 1.59 13.18
C ALA A 253 -6.87 1.12 13.44
N LEU A 254 -7.23 -0.13 13.13
CA LEU A 254 -8.56 -0.70 13.40
C LEU A 254 -8.93 -0.60 14.88
N LYS A 255 -8.01 -0.92 15.80
CA LYS A 255 -8.20 -0.72 17.23
C LYS A 255 -8.45 0.74 17.60
N HIS A 256 -7.74 1.68 16.96
CA HIS A 256 -7.96 3.11 17.14
C HIS A 256 -9.38 3.55 16.70
N PHE A 257 -9.95 2.87 15.70
CA PHE A 257 -11.35 3.03 15.28
C PHE A 257 -12.35 2.17 16.09
N HIS A 258 -11.90 1.54 17.18
CA HIS A 258 -12.71 0.65 18.01
C HIS A 258 -13.27 -0.58 17.28
N VAL A 259 -12.58 -1.03 16.22
CA VAL A 259 -12.87 -2.29 15.53
C VAL A 259 -12.07 -3.41 16.19
N ALA A 260 -12.75 -4.48 16.60
CA ALA A 260 -12.11 -5.60 17.26
C ALA A 260 -11.20 -6.37 16.28
N VAL A 261 -9.95 -6.60 16.70
CA VAL A 261 -8.97 -7.40 15.97
C VAL A 261 -8.59 -8.60 16.83
N THR A 262 -8.50 -9.78 16.24
CA THR A 262 -8.10 -10.99 16.98
C THR A 262 -6.59 -11.06 17.14
N HIS A 263 -6.12 -11.76 18.17
CA HIS A 263 -4.69 -11.99 18.35
C HIS A 263 -4.03 -12.68 17.14
N ALA A 264 -4.75 -13.60 16.48
CA ALA A 264 -4.27 -14.26 15.26
C ALA A 264 -4.08 -13.28 14.09
N GLN A 265 -5.00 -12.32 13.94
CA GLN A 265 -4.90 -11.26 12.91
C GLN A 265 -3.71 -10.34 13.17
N GLU A 266 -3.54 -9.90 14.43
CA GLU A 266 -2.39 -9.08 14.82
C GLU A 266 -1.07 -9.79 14.56
N LYS A 267 -0.96 -11.04 15.01
CA LYS A 267 0.24 -11.85 14.80
C LYS A 267 0.53 -12.03 13.31
N ALA A 268 -0.48 -12.34 12.50
CA ALA A 268 -0.31 -12.51 11.06
C ALA A 268 0.19 -11.24 10.37
N GLU A 269 -0.26 -10.06 10.79
CA GLU A 269 0.28 -8.79 10.29
C GLU A 269 1.71 -8.53 10.78
N ALA A 270 2.01 -8.80 12.05
CA ALA A 270 3.36 -8.63 12.59
C ALA A 270 4.37 -9.53 11.86
N ASP A 271 4.03 -10.80 11.66
CA ASP A 271 4.85 -11.78 10.94
C ASP A 271 5.08 -11.33 9.48
N LEU A 272 4.07 -10.75 8.82
CA LEU A 272 4.20 -10.22 7.47
C LEU A 272 5.16 -9.03 7.41
N VAL A 273 5.02 -8.07 8.32
CA VAL A 273 5.88 -6.88 8.39
C VAL A 273 7.34 -7.27 8.69
N GLU A 274 7.56 -8.23 9.59
CA GLU A 274 8.90 -8.74 9.89
C GLU A 274 9.55 -9.42 8.67
N GLN A 275 8.79 -10.25 7.94
CA GLN A 275 9.27 -10.90 6.72
C GLN A 275 9.68 -9.89 5.64
N MET A 276 8.91 -8.82 5.46
CA MET A 276 9.24 -7.76 4.51
C MET A 276 10.52 -7.02 4.92
N ALA A 277 10.64 -6.67 6.21
CA ALA A 277 11.83 -6.00 6.73
C ALA A 277 13.10 -6.86 6.60
N LEU A 278 13.00 -8.18 6.75
CA LEU A 278 14.10 -9.11 6.52
C LEU A 278 14.48 -9.22 5.03
N GLY A 279 13.49 -9.27 4.14
CA GLY A 279 13.70 -9.28 2.70
C GLY A 279 14.47 -8.04 2.21
N ASP A 280 14.07 -6.86 2.68
CA ASP A 280 14.71 -5.59 2.33
C ASP A 280 16.16 -5.52 2.85
N LYS A 281 16.41 -6.01 4.08
CA LYS A 281 17.77 -6.08 4.64
C LYS A 281 18.68 -6.97 3.80
N PHE A 282 18.20 -8.13 3.35
CA PHE A 282 18.99 -9.05 2.54
C PHE A 282 19.31 -8.48 1.14
N LEU A 283 18.37 -7.74 0.53
CA LEU A 283 18.59 -7.03 -0.74
C LEU A 283 19.55 -5.85 -0.59
N SER A 284 19.51 -5.12 0.54
CA SER A 284 20.43 -4.01 0.81
C SER A 284 21.88 -4.45 1.06
N GLN A 285 22.10 -5.68 1.56
CA GLN A 285 23.43 -6.25 1.82
C GLN A 285 24.05 -6.95 0.61
N SER A 286 23.28 -7.18 -0.46
CA SER A 286 23.72 -7.89 -1.67
C SER A 286 24.00 -6.97 -2.86
N GLN A 287 23.91 -5.64 -2.69
CA GLN A 287 24.42 -4.70 -3.70
C GLN A 287 25.95 -4.59 -3.60
N PRO A 288 26.71 -4.83 -4.69
CA PRO A 288 28.15 -4.58 -4.69
C PRO A 288 28.41 -3.07 -4.57
N MET A 289 29.37 -2.69 -3.71
CA MET A 289 29.99 -1.36 -3.72
C MET A 289 30.41 -1.00 -5.15
N GLN A 290 29.73 -0.04 -5.77
CA GLN A 290 30.28 0.70 -6.90
C GLN A 290 30.76 2.05 -6.38
N ASP A 291 32.05 2.11 -6.09
CA ASP A 291 32.86 3.30 -5.75
C ASP A 291 34.31 2.84 -5.99
N ILE A 292 35.22 3.46 -6.75
CA ILE A 292 35.39 4.83 -7.22
C ILE A 292 36.19 4.76 -8.54
N ALA A 293 35.73 5.41 -9.60
CA ALA A 293 36.58 5.76 -10.75
C ALA A 293 36.43 7.27 -11.01
N SER A 294 37.16 8.08 -10.25
CA SER A 294 37.40 9.48 -10.61
C SER A 294 38.73 9.99 -10.04
N ILE A 295 39.83 9.55 -10.63
CA ILE A 295 41.13 10.24 -10.62
C ILE A 295 41.77 9.84 -11.96
N GLY A 296 42.04 10.68 -12.95
CA GLY A 296 41.83 12.09 -13.20
C GLY A 296 42.49 12.35 -14.55
N ASP A 297 41.72 12.70 -15.58
CA ASP A 297 42.28 13.12 -16.87
C ASP A 297 42.58 14.61 -16.80
N ASN A 298 43.86 14.94 -16.67
CA ASN A 298 44.39 16.27 -16.94
C ASN A 298 45.86 16.14 -17.34
N ALA A 299 46.11 15.89 -18.63
CA ALA A 299 47.38 16.17 -19.28
C ALA A 299 47.24 16.06 -20.82
N MET A 300 46.75 17.12 -21.46
CA MET A 300 47.13 17.43 -22.84
C MET A 300 47.17 18.94 -23.03
N GLU A 301 48.34 19.53 -22.77
CA GLU A 301 48.84 20.67 -23.53
C GLU A 301 50.35 20.81 -23.26
N ASN A 302 51.16 20.48 -24.28
CA ASN A 302 52.44 21.10 -24.69
C ASN A 302 53.38 20.09 -25.34
N GLY A 303 53.66 20.33 -26.63
CA GLY A 303 54.65 19.62 -27.45
C GLY A 303 54.28 19.72 -28.94
N LEU A 304 54.66 20.81 -29.62
CA LEU A 304 55.76 20.84 -30.60
C LEU A 304 55.42 20.18 -31.95
N GLU A 305 54.91 20.96 -32.90
CA GLU A 305 55.58 21.40 -34.15
C GLU A 305 54.66 22.33 -34.95
#